data_AF-A0A9E2JR78-F1
#
_entry.id   AF-A0A9E2JR78-F1
#
_cell.length_a   1.000
_cell.length_b   1.000
_cell.length_c   1.000
_cell.angle_alpha   90.00
_cell.angle_beta   90.00
_cell.angle_gamma   90.00
#
_symmetry.space_group_name_H-M   'P 1'
#
loop_
_entity.id
_entity.type
_entity.pdbx_description
1 polymer ?
#
loop_
_entity_poly.entity_id
_entity_poly.type
_entity_poly.pdbx_seq_one_letter_code
_entity_poly.pdbx_strand_id
1 'polypeptide(L)' 'MTTPFLTSALAAVCLLMPTLAQADGTLDIAAQFEIQSPEPLIGGYIFTRMGMAETLVNASHEDDLTPGLVTSSEVS' A
#
# COMPACT_ATOMS: atom_id res chain seq x y z
N MET A 1 43.59 11.32 -0.08
CA MET A 1 42.45 12.24 0.21
C MET A 1 41.19 11.89 -0.61
N THR A 2 41.01 10.64 -1.06
CA THR A 2 39.94 10.26 -2.02
C THR A 2 38.76 9.53 -1.35
N THR A 3 38.97 8.87 -0.23
CA THR A 3 37.93 8.14 0.52
C THR A 3 36.89 9.01 1.22
N PRO A 4 37.21 10.11 1.94
CA PRO A 4 36.17 10.89 2.62
C PRO A 4 35.26 11.61 1.64
N PHE A 5 35.81 12.02 0.49
CA PHE A 5 35.05 12.67 -0.59
C PHE A 5 34.04 11.71 -1.23
N LEU A 6 34.42 10.44 -1.43
CA LEU A 6 33.54 9.41 -1.96
C LEU A 6 32.39 9.10 -0.99
N THR A 7 32.67 9.01 0.31
CA THR A 7 31.65 8.77 1.34
C THR A 7 30.66 9.92 1.44
N SER A 8 31.14 11.17 1.39
CA SER A 8 30.26 12.36 1.38
C SER A 8 29.41 12.45 0.11
N ALA A 9 29.97 12.09 -1.06
CA ALA A 9 29.22 12.05 -2.31
C ALA A 9 28.11 10.98 -2.27
N LEU A 10 28.40 9.80 -1.74
CA LEU A 10 27.40 8.73 -1.61
C LEU A 10 26.28 9.12 -0.64
N ALA A 11 26.61 9.73 0.50
CA ALA A 11 25.60 10.22 1.45
C ALA A 11 24.69 11.29 0.84
N ALA A 12 25.25 12.21 0.03
CA ALA A 12 24.47 13.21 -0.69
C ALA A 12 23.51 12.57 -1.71
N VAL A 13 23.95 11.52 -2.43
CA VAL A 13 23.10 10.77 -3.36
C VAL A 13 21.96 10.04 -2.63
N CYS A 14 22.23 9.41 -1.47
CA CYS A 14 21.21 8.74 -0.68
C CYS A 14 20.12 9.72 -0.17
N LEU A 15 20.49 10.96 0.17
CA LEU A 15 19.54 11.98 0.61
C LEU A 15 18.65 12.52 -0.53
N LEU A 16 19.06 12.35 -1.78
CA LEU A 16 18.29 12.77 -2.96
C LEU A 16 17.32 11.69 -3.47
N MET A 17 17.44 10.44 -3.01
CA MET A 17 16.56 9.34 -3.44
C MET A 17 15.04 9.55 -3.18
N PRO A 18 14.59 10.20 -2.09
CA PRO A 18 13.16 10.44 -1.87
C PRO A 18 12.51 11.27 -2.98
N THR A 19 13.28 12.17 -3.61
CA THR A 19 12.79 13.02 -4.70
C THR A 19 12.57 12.26 -6.02
N LEU A 20 13.28 11.14 -6.22
CA LEU A 20 13.10 10.25 -7.38
C LEU A 20 11.91 9.29 -7.21
N ALA A 21 11.45 9.09 -5.97
CA ALA A 21 10.31 8.23 -5.65
C ALA A 21 8.95 8.96 -5.76
N GLN A 22 8.95 10.24 -6.16
CA GLN A 22 7.74 11.00 -6.36
C GLN A 22 7.10 10.63 -7.70
N ALA A 23 6.53 9.43 -7.75
CA ALA A 23 5.49 9.12 -8.72
C ALA A 23 4.28 10.02 -8.43
N ASP A 24 3.59 10.47 -9.48
CA ASP A 24 2.23 11.01 -9.33
C ASP A 24 1.42 9.93 -8.57
N GLY A 25 0.98 10.24 -7.36
CA GLY A 25 0.38 9.27 -6.42
C GLY A 25 -1.00 8.79 -6.83
N THR A 26 -1.37 9.00 -8.09
CA THR A 26 -2.67 8.71 -8.66
C THR A 26 -2.59 7.41 -9.46
N LEU A 27 -3.51 6.49 -9.18
CA LEU A 27 -3.67 5.26 -9.94
C LEU A 27 -5.08 5.23 -10.54
N ASP A 28 -5.17 5.34 -11.86
CA ASP A 28 -6.43 5.23 -12.57
C ASP A 28 -6.79 3.75 -12.80
N ILE A 29 -7.90 3.30 -12.20
CA ILE A 29 -8.40 1.93 -12.33
C ILE A 29 -9.68 1.94 -13.17
N ALA A 30 -9.66 1.26 -14.32
CA ALA A 30 -10.84 1.05 -15.15
C ALA A 30 -11.47 -0.32 -14.85
N ALA A 31 -12.74 -0.31 -14.40
CA ALA A 31 -13.53 -1.50 -14.18
C ALA A 31 -14.57 -1.69 -15.31
N GLN A 32 -14.95 -2.94 -15.59
CA GLN A 32 -16.03 -3.25 -16.56
C GLN A 32 -17.43 -3.26 -15.92
N PHE A 33 -17.59 -2.60 -14.77
CA PHE A 33 -18.84 -2.56 -14.00
C PHE A 33 -19.02 -1.17 -13.37
N GLU A 34 -20.25 -0.86 -12.99
CA GLU A 34 -20.61 0.36 -12.27
C GLU A 34 -20.67 0.11 -10.76
N ILE A 35 -20.12 1.01 -9.96
CA ILE A 35 -20.24 0.95 -8.50
C ILE A 35 -21.59 1.55 -8.10
N GLN A 36 -22.50 0.70 -7.63
CA GLN A 36 -23.88 1.12 -7.35
C GLN A 36 -24.04 1.94 -6.06
N SER A 37 -23.16 1.73 -5.07
CA SER A 37 -23.25 2.39 -3.76
C SER A 37 -21.93 2.25 -2.98
N PRO A 38 -21.55 3.25 -2.16
CA PRO A 38 -20.43 3.14 -1.22
C PRO A 38 -20.74 2.28 0.02
N GLU A 39 -21.98 1.83 0.20
CA GLU A 39 -22.39 1.02 1.34
C GLU A 39 -21.61 -0.32 1.37
N PRO A 40 -20.91 -0.67 2.46
CA PRO A 40 -20.08 -1.88 2.54
C PRO A 40 -20.84 -3.19 2.24
N LEU A 41 -22.13 -3.27 2.57
CA LEU A 41 -22.95 -4.44 2.27
C LEU A 41 -23.16 -4.66 0.76
N ILE A 42 -23.10 -3.59 -0.05
CA ILE A 42 -23.33 -3.64 -1.50
C ILE A 42 -21.99 -3.66 -2.25
N GLY A 43 -21.05 -2.79 -1.86
CA GLY A 43 -19.79 -2.55 -2.58
C GLY A 43 -18.53 -2.98 -1.83
N GLY A 44 -18.64 -3.54 -0.63
CA GLY A 44 -17.50 -3.75 0.28
C GLY A 44 -16.34 -4.52 -0.35
N TYR A 45 -16.62 -5.57 -1.12
CA TYR A 45 -15.59 -6.36 -1.81
C TYR A 45 -14.68 -5.48 -2.70
N ILE A 46 -15.25 -4.55 -3.46
CA ILE A 46 -14.49 -3.67 -4.34
C ILE A 46 -13.70 -2.63 -3.52
N PHE A 47 -14.32 -2.03 -2.51
CA PHE A 47 -13.65 -1.03 -1.66
C PHE A 47 -12.51 -1.61 -0.84
N THR A 48 -12.59 -2.86 -0.39
CA THR A 48 -11.47 -3.55 0.26
C THR A 48 -10.30 -3.74 -0.69
N ARG A 49 -10.54 -4.10 -1.96
CA ARG A 49 -9.47 -4.30 -2.96
C ARG A 49 -8.86 -2.99 -3.47
N MET A 50 -9.60 -1.89 -3.42
CA MET A 50 -9.07 -0.54 -3.71
C MET A 50 -8.32 0.08 -2.52
N GLY A 51 -8.27 -0.59 -1.36
CA GLY A 51 -7.65 -0.05 -0.14
C GLY A 51 -8.45 1.06 0.53
N MET A 52 -9.73 1.19 0.20
CA MET A 52 -10.65 2.20 0.77
C MET A 52 -11.37 1.71 2.02
N ALA A 53 -11.45 0.39 2.20
CA ALA A 53 -12.05 -0.26 3.36
C ALA A 53 -11.13 -1.37 3.88
N GLU A 54 -11.18 -1.63 5.18
CA GLU A 54 -10.35 -2.64 5.84
C GLU A 54 -11.20 -3.56 6.72
N THR A 55 -10.80 -4.83 6.81
CA THR A 55 -11.44 -5.85 7.65
C THR A 55 -10.52 -6.26 8.82
N LEU A 56 -11.00 -7.12 9.72
CA LEU A 56 -10.17 -7.59 10.85
C LEU A 56 -8.90 -8.30 10.37
N VAL A 57 -9.04 -9.10 9.31
CA VAL A 57 -7.97 -9.79 8.60
C VAL A 57 -8.05 -9.44 7.12
N ASN A 58 -6.91 -9.42 6.44
CA ASN A 58 -6.79 -9.17 5.02
C ASN A 58 -6.22 -10.41 4.30
N ALA A 59 -6.15 -10.35 2.97
CA ALA A 59 -5.50 -11.35 2.14
C ALA A 59 -4.32 -10.74 1.38
N SER A 60 -3.18 -11.40 1.38
CA SER A 60 -2.01 -11.03 0.58
C SER A 60 -2.24 -11.34 -0.90
N HIS A 61 -1.30 -10.92 -1.75
CA HIS A 61 -1.30 -11.30 -3.17
C HIS A 61 -1.08 -12.80 -3.41
N GLU A 62 -0.58 -13.52 -2.41
CA GLU A 62 -0.33 -14.96 -2.43
C GLU A 62 -1.49 -15.73 -1.76
N ASP A 63 -2.62 -15.06 -1.51
CA ASP A 63 -3.82 -15.56 -0.83
C ASP A 63 -3.60 -15.97 0.64
N ASP A 64 -2.47 -15.58 1.24
CA ASP A 64 -2.24 -15.76 2.67
C ASP A 64 -3.04 -14.75 3.50
N LEU A 65 -3.58 -15.19 4.63
CA LEU A 65 -4.21 -14.29 5.60
C LEU A 65 -3.15 -13.41 6.26
N THR A 66 -3.41 -12.10 6.28
CA THR A 66 -2.57 -11.10 6.91
C THR A 66 -3.37 -10.34 7.96
N PRO A 67 -2.72 -9.86 9.04
CA PRO A 67 -3.37 -8.96 9.99
C PRO A 67 -3.93 -7.72 9.28
N GLY A 68 -5.17 -7.36 9.58
CA GLY A 68 -5.79 -6.08 9.19
C GLY A 68 -5.98 -5.22 10.43
N LEU A 69 -7.23 -4.82 10.71
CA LEU A 69 -7.58 -4.05 11.92
C LEU A 69 -7.26 -4.79 13.23
N VAL A 70 -7.11 -6.12 13.19
CA VAL A 70 -6.77 -6.93 14.37
C VAL A 70 -5.35 -7.48 14.27
N THR A 71 -4.58 -7.34 15.35
CA THR A 71 -3.20 -7.85 15.45
C THR A 71 -3.10 -9.22 16.12
N SER A 72 -4.15 -9.64 16.83
CA SER A 72 -4.24 -10.93 17.51
C SER A 72 -5.70 -11.36 17.62
N SER A 73 -5.97 -12.65 17.49
CA SER A 73 -7.30 -13.23 17.70
C SER A 73 -7.17 -14.66 18.19
N GLU A 74 -8.08 -15.09 19.07
CA GLU A 74 -8.18 -16.45 19.57
C GLU A 74 -9.60 -16.98 19.35
N VAL A 75 -9.74 -18.30 19.23
CA VAL A 75 -11.04 -18.98 19.12
C VAL A 75 -11.10 -20.05 20.21
N SER A 76 -12.23 -20.11 20.95
CA SER A 76 -12.46 -21.06 22.04
C SER A 76 -13.03 -22.39 21.57
#